data_AF-A0A9P6L9G4-F1
#
_entry.id   AF-A0A9P6L9G4-F1
#
_cell.length_a   1.000
_cell.length_b   1.000
_cell.length_c   1.000
_cell.angle_alpha   90.00
_cell.angle_beta   90.00
_cell.angle_gamma   90.00
#
_symmetry.space_group_name_H-M   'P 1'
#
loop_
_entity.id
_entity.type
_entity.pdbx_description
1 polymer ?
#
loop_
_entity_poly.entity_id
_entity_poly.type
_entity_poly.pdbx_seq_one_letter_code
_entity_poly.pdbx_strand_id
1 'polypeptide(L)'
;NGSVSYLTSQPIPNGKKVKKVVITVDSKDQGWSSFQDDHGTYNNSWTWFELSVGPPSDGAVERWRGEVVRNLHAHGEFKKHTIEIFDKGLYEKAKGGDVLTVSAHARYPGWKNTVKKVKIRCVVV
;
A
#
# COMPACT_ATOMS: atom_id res chain seq x y z
N ASN A 1 7.31 6.30 -14.28
CA ASN A 1 6.97 5.59 -13.03
C ASN A 1 5.54 5.13 -13.11
N GLY A 2 5.27 3.86 -12.86
CA GLY A 2 3.92 3.30 -12.85
C GLY A 2 3.38 3.24 -11.43
N SER A 3 2.19 3.80 -11.21
CA SER A 3 1.38 3.56 -10.01
C SER A 3 0.10 2.92 -10.48
N VAL A 4 -0.25 1.77 -9.91
CA VAL A 4 -1.53 1.11 -10.19
C VAL A 4 -2.29 1.01 -8.87
N SER A 5 -3.53 1.50 -8.85
CA SER A 5 -4.45 1.29 -7.73
C SER A 5 -4.96 -0.14 -7.78
N TYR A 6 -4.78 -0.91 -6.70
CA TYR A 6 -5.15 -2.34 -6.68
C TYR A 6 -6.42 -2.63 -5.92
N LEU A 7 -6.70 -1.88 -4.84
CA LEU A 7 -7.91 -2.08 -4.05
C LEU A 7 -8.32 -0.78 -3.37
N THR A 8 -9.59 -0.42 -3.56
CA THR A 8 -10.26 0.64 -2.82
C THR A 8 -11.33 0.01 -1.93
N SER A 9 -11.38 0.41 -0.66
CA SER A 9 -12.37 -0.09 0.29
C SER A 9 -13.76 0.47 0.01
N GLN A 10 -14.76 -0.10 0.68
CA GLN A 10 -16.03 0.61 0.86
C GLN A 10 -15.81 1.93 1.63
N PRO A 11 -16.66 2.95 1.44
CA PRO A 11 -16.60 4.17 2.22
C PRO A 11 -16.71 3.89 3.72
N ILE A 12 -15.93 4.63 4.51
CA ILE A 12 -16.07 4.65 5.97
C ILE A 12 -17.50 5.12 6.28
N PRO A 13 -18.27 4.41 7.13
CA PRO A 13 -19.63 4.83 7.43
C PRO A 13 -19.68 6.25 8.01
N ASN A 14 -20.71 7.02 7.64
CA ASN A 14 -20.88 8.38 8.12
C ASN A 14 -20.98 8.42 9.66
N GLY A 15 -20.35 9.42 10.27
CA GLY A 15 -20.31 9.58 11.73
C GLY A 15 -19.38 8.60 12.46
N LYS A 16 -18.75 7.64 11.77
CA LYS A 16 -17.78 6.72 12.36
C LYS A 16 -16.35 7.22 12.21
N LYS A 17 -15.49 6.85 13.16
CA LYS A 17 -14.04 7.13 13.11
C LYS A 17 -13.25 5.85 12.88
N VAL A 18 -12.16 5.95 12.14
CA VAL A 18 -11.25 4.81 11.96
C VAL A 18 -10.53 4.53 13.28
N LYS A 19 -10.59 3.29 13.75
CA LYS A 19 -9.88 2.81 14.95
C LYS A 19 -8.62 2.03 14.60
N LYS A 20 -8.69 1.23 13.53
CA LYS A 20 -7.62 0.33 13.14
C LYS A 20 -7.69 0.03 11.65
N VAL A 21 -6.53 0.01 11.00
CA VAL A 21 -6.40 -0.43 9.61
C VAL A 21 -5.37 -1.55 9.55
N VAL A 22 -5.74 -2.67 8.94
CA VAL A 22 -4.84 -3.78 8.63
C VAL A 22 -4.83 -4.01 7.12
N ILE A 23 -3.64 -4.02 6.53
CA ILE A 23 -3.42 -4.32 5.13
C ILE A 23 -2.73 -5.67 5.03
N THR A 24 -3.22 -6.50 4.12
CA THR A 24 -2.50 -7.71 3.69
C THR A 24 -2.19 -7.58 2.20
N VAL A 25 -0.92 -7.73 1.84
CA VAL A 25 -0.47 -7.85 0.45
C VAL A 25 0.24 -9.17 0.25
N ASP A 26 0.06 -9.77 -0.92
CA ASP A 26 0.81 -10.93 -1.41
C ASP A 26 1.43 -10.53 -2.75
N SER A 27 2.73 -10.28 -2.75
CA SER A 27 3.41 -9.59 -3.84
C SER A 27 4.87 -9.99 -3.97
N LYS A 28 5.48 -9.63 -5.09
CA LYS A 28 6.91 -9.77 -5.34
C LYS A 28 7.45 -8.68 -6.24
N ASP A 29 8.77 -8.59 -6.28
CA ASP A 29 9.46 -7.78 -7.27
C ASP A 29 9.70 -8.56 -8.58
N GLN A 30 10.38 -7.92 -9.54
CA GLN A 30 10.77 -8.48 -10.83
C GLN A 30 11.66 -9.72 -10.73
N GLY A 31 12.39 -9.89 -9.61
CA GLY A 31 13.20 -11.08 -9.36
C GLY A 31 14.62 -11.02 -9.94
N TRP A 32 15.10 -9.86 -10.38
CA TRP A 32 16.45 -9.68 -10.92
C TRP A 32 17.01 -8.28 -10.66
N SER A 33 18.32 -8.18 -10.46
CA SER A 33 19.08 -6.94 -10.32
C SER A 33 20.58 -7.21 -10.48
N SER A 34 21.35 -6.24 -10.97
CA SER A 34 22.82 -6.32 -11.06
C SER A 34 23.52 -6.18 -9.70
N PHE A 35 22.81 -5.73 -8.65
CA PHE A 35 23.35 -5.54 -7.30
C PHE A 35 23.09 -6.78 -6.45
N GLN A 36 23.89 -7.83 -6.64
CA GLN A 36 23.66 -9.13 -6.01
C GLN A 36 23.70 -9.08 -4.48
N ASP A 37 24.53 -8.22 -3.91
CA ASP A 37 24.67 -8.05 -2.45
C ASP A 37 23.37 -7.54 -1.78
N ASP A 38 22.50 -6.88 -2.54
CA ASP A 38 21.21 -6.40 -2.04
C ASP A 38 20.07 -7.41 -2.19
N HIS A 39 20.26 -8.51 -2.93
CA HIS A 39 19.20 -9.48 -3.23
C HIS A 39 18.59 -10.05 -1.94
N GLY A 40 17.26 -10.09 -1.90
CA GLY A 40 16.53 -10.61 -0.74
C GLY A 40 16.59 -9.70 0.49
N THR A 41 17.17 -8.51 0.39
CA THR A 41 17.13 -7.47 1.43
C THR A 41 16.12 -6.38 1.09
N TYR A 42 15.94 -5.39 1.98
CA TYR A 42 15.16 -4.18 1.68
C TYR A 42 16.02 -3.05 1.09
N ASN A 43 17.34 -3.21 1.05
CA ASN A 43 18.25 -2.21 0.52
C ASN A 43 18.02 -2.03 -0.99
N ASN A 44 18.02 -0.79 -1.44
CA ASN A 44 17.82 -0.45 -2.86
C ASN A 44 16.58 -1.11 -3.49
N SER A 45 15.55 -1.43 -2.69
CA SER A 45 14.30 -1.97 -3.22
C SER A 45 13.38 -0.84 -3.67
N TRP A 46 12.97 -0.90 -4.94
CA TRP A 46 12.21 0.15 -5.60
C TRP A 46 10.80 -0.28 -5.98
N THR A 47 10.26 -1.29 -5.27
CA THR A 47 8.83 -1.61 -5.32
C THR A 47 8.20 -1.56 -3.93
N TRP A 48 7.15 -0.76 -3.79
CA TRP A 48 6.46 -0.53 -2.52
C TRP A 48 4.96 -0.36 -2.72
N PHE A 49 4.24 -0.31 -1.61
CA PHE A 49 2.82 -0.04 -1.53
C PHE A 49 2.58 1.18 -0.68
N GLU A 50 1.60 1.97 -1.10
CA GLU A 50 1.07 3.10 -0.35
C GLU A 50 -0.37 2.83 0.01
N LEU A 51 -0.78 3.34 1.18
CA LEU A 51 -2.17 3.51 1.55
C LEU A 51 -2.49 4.99 1.43
N SER A 52 -3.65 5.32 0.86
CA SER A 52 -4.21 6.66 0.92
C SER A 52 -5.64 6.66 1.44
N VAL A 53 -6.03 7.81 2.01
CA VAL A 53 -7.38 8.06 2.54
C VAL A 53 -7.90 9.36 1.95
N GLY A 54 -9.07 9.31 1.33
CA GLY A 54 -9.68 10.46 0.69
C GLY A 54 -11.10 10.19 0.18
N PRO A 55 -11.75 11.19 -0.42
CA PRO A 55 -13.03 11.00 -1.09
C PRO A 55 -12.94 9.95 -2.22
N PRO A 56 -14.04 9.28 -2.60
CA PRO A 56 -14.05 8.22 -3.60
C PRO A 56 -13.86 8.67 -5.06
N SER A 57 -13.67 9.97 -5.32
CA SER A 57 -13.56 10.51 -6.68
C SER A 57 -12.11 10.56 -7.18
N ASP A 58 -11.92 10.19 -8.44
CA ASP A 58 -10.63 10.33 -9.12
C ASP A 58 -10.19 11.80 -9.14
N GLY A 59 -8.93 12.07 -8.82
CA GLY A 59 -8.38 13.42 -8.67
C GLY A 59 -8.75 14.15 -7.36
N ALA A 60 -9.44 13.51 -6.40
CA ALA A 60 -9.64 14.12 -5.09
C ALA A 60 -8.33 14.29 -4.32
N VAL A 61 -8.22 15.39 -3.59
CA VAL A 61 -7.11 15.61 -2.67
C VAL A 61 -7.22 14.63 -1.51
N GLU A 62 -6.22 13.76 -1.40
CA GLU A 62 -6.11 12.81 -0.30
C GLU A 62 -5.83 13.55 1.00
N ARG A 63 -6.50 13.11 2.08
CA ARG A 63 -6.28 13.67 3.42
C ARG A 63 -5.05 13.09 4.09
N TRP A 64 -4.70 11.87 3.71
CA TRP A 64 -3.53 11.18 4.20
C TRP A 64 -3.03 10.18 3.14
N ARG A 65 -1.72 10.04 3.05
CA ARG A 65 -1.02 9.04 2.24
C ARG A 65 0.25 8.64 2.99
N GLY A 66 0.57 7.36 2.95
CA GLY A 66 1.82 6.84 3.51
C GLY A 66 2.24 5.53 2.86
N GLU A 67 3.55 5.33 2.75
CA GLU A 67 4.11 4.03 2.42
C GLU A 67 3.84 3.04 3.56
N VAL A 68 3.37 1.84 3.23
CA VAL A 68 2.97 0.84 4.22
C VAL A 68 3.79 -0.44 4.17
N VAL A 69 4.32 -0.81 3.01
CA VAL A 69 5.21 -1.97 2.87
C VAL A 69 6.04 -1.89 1.59
N ARG A 70 7.28 -2.38 1.66
CA ARG A 70 8.21 -2.51 0.53
C ARG A 70 8.47 -4.00 0.26
N ASN A 71 8.65 -4.39 -1.01
CA ASN A 71 9.06 -5.77 -1.33
C ASN A 71 10.57 -5.95 -1.08
N LEU A 72 11.02 -7.20 -1.04
CA LEU A 72 12.46 -7.51 -1.05
C LEU A 72 13.05 -7.23 -2.43
N HIS A 73 14.26 -6.68 -2.44
CA HIS A 73 15.04 -6.35 -3.63
C HIS A 73 15.25 -7.60 -4.50
N ALA A 74 14.87 -7.51 -5.77
CA ALA A 74 15.07 -8.55 -6.78
C ALA A 74 14.61 -9.95 -6.34
N HIS A 75 13.62 -10.05 -5.45
CA HIS A 75 13.16 -11.35 -4.95
C HIS A 75 12.03 -11.90 -5.83
N GLY A 76 12.27 -13.05 -6.44
CA GLY A 76 11.38 -13.67 -7.43
C GLY A 76 10.17 -14.42 -6.85
N GLU A 77 10.15 -14.65 -5.53
CA GLU A 77 9.06 -15.35 -4.86
C GLU A 77 8.03 -14.40 -4.26
N PHE A 78 6.76 -14.82 -4.28
CA PHE A 78 5.66 -14.11 -3.64
C PHE A 78 5.80 -14.14 -2.13
N LYS A 79 5.76 -12.95 -1.53
CA LYS A 79 5.83 -12.76 -0.09
C LYS A 79 4.56 -12.10 0.43
N LYS A 80 3.96 -12.74 1.41
CA LYS A 80 2.80 -12.21 2.12
C LYS A 80 3.26 -11.29 3.26
N HIS A 81 2.75 -10.07 3.27
CA HIS A 81 2.91 -9.12 4.36
C HIS A 81 1.53 -8.79 4.94
N THR A 82 1.41 -8.81 6.26
CA THR A 82 0.23 -8.29 6.97
C THR A 82 0.71 -7.21 7.91
N ILE A 83 0.28 -5.97 7.68
CA ILE A 83 0.74 -4.79 8.43
C ILE A 83 -0.47 -4.12 9.07
N GLU A 84 -0.36 -3.82 10.36
CA GLU A 84 -1.26 -2.91 11.05
C GLU A 84 -0.68 -1.50 10.99
N ILE A 85 -1.50 -0.54 10.58
CA ILE A 85 -1.07 0.85 10.43
C ILE A 85 -1.17 1.53 11.78
N PHE A 86 -0.09 2.18 12.22
CA PHE A 86 -0.05 2.94 13.47
C PHE A 86 0.32 4.39 13.17
N ASP A 87 -0.60 5.10 12.50
CA ASP A 87 -0.40 6.50 12.12
C ASP A 87 -1.53 7.38 12.67
N LYS A 88 -1.17 8.28 13.60
CA LYS A 88 -2.11 9.21 14.23
C LYS A 88 -2.78 10.14 13.22
N GLY A 89 -2.02 10.59 12.22
CA GLY A 89 -2.50 11.46 11.16
C GLY A 89 -3.55 10.79 10.28
N LEU A 90 -3.43 9.49 10.01
CA LEU A 90 -4.47 8.72 9.34
C LEU A 90 -5.77 8.76 10.16
N TYR A 91 -5.69 8.43 11.45
CA TYR A 91 -6.86 8.31 12.32
C TYR A 91 -7.56 9.64 12.58
N GLU A 92 -6.80 10.74 12.66
CA GLU A 92 -7.33 12.08 12.90
C GLU A 92 -7.94 12.71 11.63
N LYS A 93 -7.37 12.44 10.46
CA LYS A 93 -7.77 13.10 9.20
C LYS A 93 -8.84 12.34 8.42
N ALA A 94 -8.97 11.02 8.62
CA ALA A 94 -9.99 10.20 7.99
C ALA A 94 -11.41 10.64 8.41
N LYS A 95 -12.34 10.72 7.46
CA LYS A 95 -13.72 11.11 7.70
C LYS A 95 -14.70 10.04 7.21
N GLY A 96 -15.92 10.08 7.75
CA GLY A 96 -17.04 9.34 7.15
C GLY A 96 -17.23 9.74 5.69
N GLY A 97 -17.47 8.76 4.83
CA GLY A 97 -17.53 8.90 3.37
C GLY A 97 -16.18 8.70 2.66
N ASP A 98 -15.06 8.74 3.38
CA ASP A 98 -13.74 8.50 2.77
C ASP A 98 -13.53 7.01 2.46
N VAL A 99 -12.74 6.74 1.44
CA VAL A 99 -12.28 5.40 1.08
C VAL A 99 -10.80 5.24 1.39
N LEU A 100 -10.39 4.01 1.68
CA LEU A 100 -8.99 3.62 1.79
C LEU A 100 -8.56 2.96 0.48
N THR A 101 -7.50 3.46 -0.13
CA THR A 101 -6.96 2.90 -1.38
C THR A 101 -5.54 2.39 -1.18
N VAL A 102 -5.26 1.18 -1.64
CA VAL A 102 -3.91 0.62 -1.71
C VAL A 102 -3.41 0.66 -3.15
N SER A 103 -2.26 1.29 -3.33
CA SER A 103 -1.57 1.43 -4.62
C SER A 103 -0.22 0.76 -4.55
N ALA A 104 0.18 0.11 -5.65
CA ALA A 104 1.51 -0.46 -5.77
C ALA A 104 2.35 0.35 -6.77
N HIS A 105 3.62 0.52 -6.42
CA HIS A 105 4.53 1.42 -7.08
C HIS A 105 5.79 0.68 -7.50
N ALA A 106 6.36 1.13 -8.62
CA ALA A 106 7.70 0.79 -9.07
C ALA A 106 8.40 2.05 -9.59
N ARG A 107 9.60 2.35 -9.08
CA ARG A 107 10.31 3.60 -9.44
C ARG A 107 10.94 3.56 -10.83
N TYR A 108 11.50 2.43 -11.26
CA TYR A 108 12.30 2.36 -12.49
C TYR A 108 11.67 1.43 -13.52
N PRO A 109 11.87 1.65 -14.83
CA PRO A 109 11.22 0.85 -15.90
C PRO A 109 11.47 -0.66 -15.84
N GLY A 110 12.63 -1.09 -15.31
CA GLY A 110 12.96 -2.51 -15.13
C GLY A 110 12.40 -3.13 -13.84
N TRP A 111 11.82 -2.33 -12.95
CA TRP A 111 11.25 -2.78 -11.68
C TRP A 111 9.76 -3.02 -11.85
N LYS A 112 9.26 -4.10 -11.26
CA LYS A 112 7.86 -4.49 -11.41
C LYS A 112 7.32 -5.04 -10.10
N ASN A 113 6.40 -4.29 -9.51
CA ASN A 113 5.64 -4.75 -8.37
C ASN A 113 4.50 -5.68 -8.86
N THR A 114 4.70 -6.99 -8.72
CA THR A 114 3.70 -7.98 -9.14
C THR A 114 2.86 -8.37 -7.94
N VAL A 115 1.55 -8.08 -8.02
CA VAL A 115 0.62 -8.26 -6.91
C VAL A 115 -0.32 -9.43 -7.22
N LYS A 116 -0.37 -10.41 -6.32
CA LYS A 116 -1.30 -11.53 -6.39
C LYS A 116 -2.59 -11.25 -5.63
N LYS A 117 -2.48 -10.58 -4.48
CA LYS A 117 -3.63 -10.29 -3.62
C LYS A 117 -3.41 -9.05 -2.77
N VAL A 118 -4.47 -8.27 -2.60
CA VAL A 118 -4.56 -7.19 -1.62
C VAL A 118 -5.82 -7.38 -0.79
N LYS A 119 -5.76 -7.09 0.51
CA LYS A 119 -6.92 -7.06 1.41
C LYS A 119 -6.78 -5.89 2.36
N ILE A 120 -7.85 -5.11 2.51
CA ILE A 120 -7.98 -4.05 3.51
C ILE A 120 -8.97 -4.52 4.57
N ARG A 121 -8.62 -4.34 5.84
CA ARG A 121 -9.54 -4.49 6.97
C ARG A 121 -9.52 -3.19 7.76
N CYS A 122 -10.61 -2.43 7.65
CA CYS A 122 -10.82 -1.20 8.41
C CYS A 122 -11.80 -1.49 9.55
N VAL A 123 -11.42 -1.16 10.78
CA VAL A 123 -12.27 -1.21 11.96
C VAL A 123 -12.61 0.22 12.35
N VAL A 124 -13.89 0.48 12.54
CA VAL A 124 -14.41 1.81 12.87
C VAL A 124 -15.14 1.81 14.22
N VAL A 125 -15.25 2.97 14.85
CA VAL A 125 -16.00 3.20 16.11
C VAL A 125 -17.05 4.28 15.94
#